data_AF-A0A3C0I8B2-F1
#
_entry.id   AF-A0A3C0I8B2-F1
#
_cell.length_a   1.000
_cell.length_b   1.000
_cell.length_c   1.000
_cell.angle_alpha   90.00
_cell.angle_beta   90.00
_cell.angle_gamma   90.00
#
_symmetry.space_group_name_H-M   'P 1'
#
loop_
_entity.id
_entity.type
_entity.pdbx_description
1 polymer ?
#
loop_
_entity_poly.entity_id
_entity_poly.type
_entity_poly.pdbx_seq_one_letter_code
_entity_poly.pdbx_strand_id
1 'polypeptide(L)'
;MALCMIGMLQSLRAQWSQEVLAVSQQMPTSFVPVYRFDTLAKTHYRLPMAFNSALPMQETIQIPPDWECVQVDLVYTDFQRGGDFSLLNLQRLQSLFEIYPAPFRQGSVVWKAYAQQACMSLQEAQGLWHGLVLYFAQPAKASVSKISQHTEKSDSIGTDQRPPLQETDGLTTQLAQVLIEGQDSTTFKAAD
;
A
#
# COMPACT_ATOMS: atom_id res chain seq x y z
N MET A 1 10.09 -49.10 34.51
CA MET A 1 9.04 -48.33 33.81
C MET A 1 8.99 -46.91 34.35
N ALA A 2 9.96 -46.07 34.01
CA ALA A 2 10.06 -44.70 34.54
C ALA A 2 10.67 -43.74 33.50
N LEU A 3 10.28 -43.90 32.24
CA LEU A 3 10.76 -43.07 31.12
C LEU A 3 9.64 -42.54 30.21
N CYS A 4 8.37 -42.80 30.54
CA CYS A 4 7.23 -42.45 29.68
C CYS A 4 6.42 -41.22 30.15
N MET A 5 6.88 -40.50 31.17
CA MET A 5 6.11 -39.41 31.82
C MET A 5 6.88 -38.09 31.96
N ILE A 6 7.96 -37.89 31.18
CA ILE A 6 8.68 -36.60 31.12
C ILE A 6 8.54 -35.94 29.72
N GLY A 7 7.95 -36.65 28.75
CA GLY A 7 7.68 -36.11 27.39
C GLY A 7 6.34 -35.38 27.21
N MET A 8 5.43 -35.43 28.20
CA MET A 8 4.07 -34.86 28.09
C MET A 8 3.86 -33.56 28.87
N LEU A 9 4.93 -32.83 29.21
CA LEU A 9 4.86 -31.51 29.82
C LEU A 9 5.74 -30.47 29.09
N GLN A 10 5.88 -30.61 27.77
CA GLN A 10 6.30 -29.50 26.89
C GLN A 10 5.09 -28.81 26.21
N SER A 11 3.88 -29.10 26.68
CA SER A 11 2.65 -28.48 26.21
C SER A 11 2.50 -27.08 26.81
N LEU A 12 2.38 -26.06 25.95
CA LEU A 12 2.07 -24.64 26.21
C LEU A 12 3.26 -23.66 26.31
N ARG A 13 4.33 -23.88 25.55
CA ARG A 13 5.09 -22.74 25.01
C ARG A 13 4.67 -22.57 23.56
N ALA A 14 4.13 -21.40 23.22
CA ALA A 14 3.90 -21.02 21.84
C ALA A 14 5.24 -21.15 21.11
N GLN A 15 5.37 -22.19 20.30
CA GLN A 15 6.52 -22.35 19.44
C GLN A 15 6.28 -21.44 18.24
N TRP A 16 6.89 -20.26 18.28
CA TRP A 16 6.83 -19.32 17.16
C TRP A 16 7.40 -19.98 15.91
N SER A 17 6.76 -19.73 14.77
CA SER A 17 7.37 -20.13 13.51
C SER A 17 8.68 -19.35 13.31
N GLN A 18 9.66 -20.01 12.68
CA GLN A 18 10.96 -19.36 12.45
C GLN A 18 10.81 -18.19 11.46
N GLU A 19 9.85 -18.29 10.55
CA GLU A 19 9.50 -17.25 9.59
C GLU A 19 8.95 -16.00 10.29
N VAL A 20 8.07 -16.18 11.29
CA VAL A 20 7.53 -15.06 12.08
C VAL A 20 8.64 -14.38 12.88
N LEU A 21 9.52 -15.15 13.51
CA LEU A 21 10.66 -14.59 14.23
C LEU A 21 11.61 -13.81 13.30
N ALA A 22 11.95 -14.38 12.15
CA ALA A 22 12.83 -13.74 11.17
C ALA A 22 12.26 -12.42 10.66
N VAL A 23 10.97 -12.41 10.31
CA VAL A 23 10.26 -11.19 9.91
C VAL A 23 10.25 -10.16 11.05
N SER A 24 9.88 -10.57 12.28
CA SER A 24 9.81 -9.66 13.41
C SER A 24 11.14 -9.00 13.75
N GLN A 25 12.27 -9.69 13.56
CA GLN A 25 13.61 -9.15 13.85
C GLN A 25 14.08 -8.12 12.82
N GLN A 26 13.63 -8.25 11.57
CA GLN A 26 14.06 -7.40 10.46
C GLN A 26 13.07 -6.26 10.17
N MET A 27 11.89 -6.28 10.78
CA MET A 27 10.81 -5.33 10.52
C MET A 27 11.15 -3.94 11.10
N PRO A 28 11.36 -2.92 10.25
CA PRO A 28 11.58 -1.56 10.72
C PRO A 28 10.31 -0.99 11.36
N THR A 29 10.47 -0.26 12.47
CA THR A 29 9.38 0.45 13.14
C THR A 29 9.46 1.94 12.84
N SER A 30 8.33 2.52 12.40
CA SER A 30 8.14 3.95 12.21
C SER A 30 7.17 4.50 13.24
N PHE A 31 7.49 5.66 13.82
CA PHE A 31 6.62 6.36 14.75
C PHE A 31 5.82 7.42 14.00
N VAL A 32 4.50 7.38 14.12
CA VAL A 32 3.58 8.28 13.40
C VAL A 32 2.52 8.83 14.35
N PRO A 33 1.96 10.03 14.10
CA PRO A 33 0.84 10.51 14.90
C PRO A 33 -0.35 9.54 14.79
N VAL A 34 -0.82 9.29 13.58
CA VAL A 34 -1.88 8.33 13.28
C VAL A 34 -1.56 7.62 11.97
N TYR A 35 -1.80 6.32 11.92
CA TYR A 35 -1.60 5.54 10.71
C TYR A 35 -2.63 5.94 9.62
N ARG A 36 -2.20 5.87 8.37
CA ARG A 36 -3.03 6.14 7.19
C ARG A 36 -2.78 5.02 6.19
N PHE A 37 -3.86 4.42 5.71
CA PHE A 37 -3.79 3.37 4.70
C PHE A 37 -3.29 3.96 3.37
N ASP A 38 -2.38 3.24 2.72
CA ASP A 38 -1.97 3.58 1.36
C ASP A 38 -3.09 3.19 0.39
N THR A 39 -3.88 4.18 -0.05
CA THR A 39 -5.08 3.99 -0.87
C THR A 39 -4.86 4.32 -2.35
N LEU A 40 -3.70 4.87 -2.71
CA LEU A 40 -3.50 5.50 -4.02
C LEU A 40 -3.05 4.53 -5.11
N ALA A 41 -2.51 3.36 -4.76
CA ALA A 41 -1.95 2.43 -5.75
C ALA A 41 -2.13 0.94 -5.46
N LYS A 42 -2.64 0.57 -4.27
CA LYS A 42 -2.66 -0.83 -3.82
C LYS A 42 -4.06 -1.18 -3.34
N THR A 43 -4.52 -2.38 -3.70
CA THR A 43 -5.69 -2.92 -3.00
C THR A 43 -5.20 -3.51 -1.68
N HIS A 44 -5.92 -3.23 -0.59
CA HIS A 44 -5.53 -3.69 0.73
C HIS A 44 -6.63 -4.49 1.43
N TYR A 45 -6.20 -5.48 2.22
CA TYR A 45 -7.03 -6.19 3.17
C TYR A 45 -6.65 -5.76 4.59
N ARG A 46 -7.65 -5.56 5.46
CA ARG A 46 -7.44 -5.18 6.85
C ARG A 46 -7.77 -6.35 7.74
N LEU A 47 -6.84 -6.69 8.62
CA LEU A 47 -7.01 -7.65 9.70
C LEU A 47 -7.02 -6.89 11.04
N PRO A 48 -8.13 -6.20 11.38
CA PRO A 48 -8.27 -5.47 12.63
C PRO A 48 -8.13 -6.40 13.84
N MET A 49 -7.51 -5.85 14.88
CA MET A 49 -7.29 -6.51 16.17
C MET A 49 -7.59 -5.49 17.28
N ALA A 50 -7.96 -5.97 18.47
CA ALA A 50 -8.11 -5.07 19.61
C ALA A 50 -6.74 -4.58 20.13
N PHE A 51 -6.73 -3.44 20.81
CA PHE A 51 -5.53 -2.78 21.36
C PHE A 51 -4.58 -3.74 22.11
N ASN A 52 -5.12 -4.62 22.95
CA ASN A 52 -4.38 -5.57 23.79
C ASN A 52 -4.56 -7.03 23.35
N SER A 53 -5.04 -7.26 22.12
CA SER A 53 -5.27 -8.60 21.59
C SER A 53 -4.42 -8.87 20.36
N ALA A 54 -3.98 -10.12 20.26
CA ALA A 54 -3.41 -10.66 19.04
C ALA A 54 -4.44 -11.36 18.15
N LEU A 55 -5.61 -11.67 18.70
CA LEU A 55 -6.67 -12.35 17.96
C LEU A 55 -7.29 -11.37 16.95
N PRO A 56 -7.27 -11.72 15.65
CA PRO A 56 -8.02 -11.00 14.63
C PRO A 56 -9.51 -10.96 14.95
N MET A 57 -10.16 -9.84 14.61
CA MET A 57 -11.62 -9.75 14.69
C MET A 57 -12.32 -10.50 13.55
N GLN A 58 -11.58 -10.90 12.51
CA GLN A 58 -12.03 -11.85 11.48
C GLN A 58 -11.02 -12.99 11.34
N GLU A 59 -11.51 -14.23 11.32
CA GLU A 59 -10.68 -15.44 11.30
C GLU A 59 -10.22 -15.86 9.91
N THR A 60 -10.75 -15.22 8.85
CA THR A 60 -10.45 -15.60 7.47
C THR A 60 -10.12 -14.38 6.62
N ILE A 61 -9.20 -14.56 5.68
CA ILE A 61 -8.86 -13.57 4.65
C ILE A 61 -9.21 -14.19 3.31
N GLN A 62 -10.08 -13.53 2.54
CA GLN A 62 -10.40 -13.95 1.18
C GLN A 62 -9.54 -13.17 0.20
N ILE A 63 -8.52 -13.83 -0.34
CA ILE A 63 -7.57 -13.24 -1.29
C ILE A 63 -7.84 -13.87 -2.65
N PRO A 64 -8.02 -13.08 -3.72
CA PRO A 64 -8.11 -13.63 -5.06
C PRO A 64 -6.83 -14.43 -5.42
N PRO A 65 -6.94 -15.54 -6.16
CA PRO A 65 -5.82 -16.45 -6.39
C PRO A 65 -4.63 -15.79 -7.12
N ASP A 66 -4.88 -14.77 -7.94
CA ASP A 66 -3.85 -14.10 -8.75
C ASP A 66 -3.26 -12.85 -8.06
N TRP A 67 -3.60 -12.61 -6.80
CA TRP A 67 -3.10 -11.44 -6.07
C TRP A 67 -1.86 -11.80 -5.27
N GLU A 68 -0.78 -11.07 -5.53
CA GLU A 68 0.46 -11.21 -4.79
C GLU A 68 0.51 -10.16 -3.67
N CYS A 69 0.73 -10.61 -2.44
CA CYS A 69 0.99 -9.71 -1.33
C CYS A 69 2.36 -9.06 -1.55
N VAL A 70 2.42 -7.74 -1.51
CA VAL A 70 3.67 -6.98 -1.75
C VAL A 70 4.13 -6.23 -0.49
N GLN A 71 3.24 -6.02 0.46
CA GLN A 71 3.55 -5.34 1.71
C GLN A 71 2.61 -5.77 2.82
N VAL A 72 3.15 -5.89 4.02
CA VAL A 72 2.37 -6.08 5.25
C VAL A 72 2.79 -5.01 6.26
N ASP A 73 1.80 -4.26 6.71
CA ASP A 73 1.98 -3.27 7.77
C ASP A 73 1.38 -3.80 9.08
N LEU A 74 2.20 -3.91 10.11
CA LEU A 74 1.75 -4.09 11.48
C LEU A 74 1.54 -2.72 12.12
N VAL A 75 0.34 -2.44 12.61
CA VAL A 75 0.03 -1.16 13.23
C VAL A 75 -0.42 -1.37 14.67
N TYR A 76 0.18 -0.60 15.56
CA TYR A 76 -0.14 -0.60 16.98
C TYR A 76 0.00 0.82 17.54
N THR A 77 -0.19 0.98 18.85
CA THR A 77 -0.05 2.26 19.56
C THR A 77 1.10 2.20 20.52
N ASP A 78 1.91 3.25 20.56
CA ASP A 78 2.97 3.48 21.55
C ASP A 78 2.39 4.08 22.85
N PHE A 79 1.30 3.49 23.34
CA PHE A 79 0.67 3.91 24.59
C PHE A 79 1.55 3.49 25.77
N GLN A 80 1.77 4.35 26.76
CA GLN A 80 2.91 4.23 27.69
C GLN A 80 4.25 4.27 26.94
N ARG A 81 4.49 5.38 26.24
CA ARG A 81 5.67 5.66 25.39
C ARG A 81 6.91 4.87 25.81
N GLY A 82 7.38 3.99 24.92
CA GLY A 82 8.52 3.12 25.20
C GLY A 82 8.19 1.82 25.95
N GLY A 83 6.90 1.49 26.09
CA GLY A 83 6.46 0.17 26.54
C GLY A 83 6.90 -0.93 25.58
N ASP A 84 7.17 -2.12 26.12
CA ASP A 84 7.56 -3.26 25.30
C ASP A 84 6.33 -3.97 24.72
N PHE A 85 6.08 -3.71 23.44
CA PHE A 85 5.01 -4.35 22.66
C PHE A 85 5.48 -5.55 21.87
N SER A 86 6.75 -5.97 22.00
CA SER A 86 7.37 -6.98 21.15
C SER A 86 6.63 -8.31 21.21
N LEU A 87 6.24 -8.76 22.41
CA LEU A 87 5.51 -10.02 22.57
C LEU A 87 4.12 -9.98 21.92
N LEU A 88 3.37 -8.91 22.15
CA LEU A 88 2.03 -8.75 21.57
C LEU A 88 2.11 -8.66 20.04
N ASN A 89 3.08 -7.92 19.52
CA ASN A 89 3.31 -7.77 18.09
C ASN A 89 3.75 -9.08 17.44
N LEU A 90 4.59 -9.85 18.12
CA LEU A 90 4.97 -11.20 17.68
C LEU A 90 3.75 -12.14 17.63
N GLN A 91 2.88 -12.10 18.64
CA GLN A 91 1.63 -12.84 18.65
C GLN A 91 0.71 -12.47 17.48
N ARG A 92 0.60 -11.17 17.16
CA ARG A 92 -0.20 -10.69 16.02
C ARG A 92 0.31 -11.24 14.69
N LEU A 93 1.64 -11.24 14.50
CA LEU A 93 2.28 -11.83 13.32
C LEU A 93 2.04 -13.33 13.24
N GLN A 94 2.12 -14.03 14.37
CA GLN A 94 1.82 -15.46 14.46
C GLN A 94 0.36 -15.75 14.06
N SER A 95 -0.60 -14.94 14.52
CA SER A 95 -2.01 -15.09 14.11
C SER A 95 -2.19 -14.87 12.60
N LEU A 96 -1.45 -13.94 11.99
CA LEU A 96 -1.46 -13.82 10.53
C LEU A 96 -0.86 -15.04 9.85
N PHE A 97 0.25 -15.58 10.36
CA PHE A 97 0.88 -16.77 9.79
C PHE A 97 -0.05 -17.98 9.81
N GLU A 98 -0.85 -18.14 10.86
CA GLU A 98 -1.85 -19.22 10.99
C GLU A 98 -2.97 -19.09 9.95
N ILE A 99 -3.39 -17.87 9.62
CA ILE A 99 -4.49 -17.61 8.67
C ILE A 99 -3.98 -17.57 7.21
N TYR A 100 -2.83 -16.94 6.99
CA TYR A 100 -2.26 -16.70 5.66
C TYR A 100 -0.72 -16.73 5.72
N PRO A 101 -0.11 -17.92 5.66
CA PRO A 101 1.34 -18.08 5.80
C PRO A 101 2.14 -17.64 4.56
N ALA A 102 1.49 -17.43 3.41
CA ALA A 102 2.18 -17.18 2.14
C ALA A 102 3.15 -15.98 2.15
N PRO A 103 2.79 -14.79 2.70
CA PRO A 103 3.69 -13.63 2.70
C PRO A 103 4.97 -13.84 3.48
N PHE A 104 4.97 -14.72 4.49
CA PHE A 104 6.15 -15.03 5.30
C PHE A 104 7.20 -15.86 4.56
N ARG A 105 6.81 -16.50 3.46
CA ARG A 105 7.68 -17.33 2.62
C ARG A 105 8.12 -16.61 1.35
N GLN A 106 7.58 -15.41 1.10
CA GLN A 106 7.89 -14.57 -0.06
C GLN A 106 8.97 -13.56 0.32
N GLY A 107 10.15 -13.66 -0.32
CA GLY A 107 11.25 -12.72 -0.07
C GLY A 107 11.02 -11.30 -0.61
N SER A 108 9.96 -11.09 -1.40
CA SER A 108 9.60 -9.79 -2.01
C SER A 108 8.68 -8.94 -1.14
N VAL A 109 8.09 -9.50 -0.08
CA VAL A 109 7.13 -8.77 0.77
C VAL A 109 7.86 -7.75 1.63
N VAL A 110 7.42 -6.49 1.53
CA VAL A 110 7.91 -5.43 2.40
C VAL A 110 7.17 -5.45 3.73
N TRP A 111 7.90 -5.63 4.83
CA TRP A 111 7.33 -5.61 6.17
C TRP A 111 7.60 -4.29 6.87
N LYS A 112 6.59 -3.70 7.51
CA LYS A 112 6.75 -2.46 8.29
C LYS A 112 5.91 -2.48 9.55
N ALA A 113 6.45 -1.92 10.62
CA ALA A 113 5.70 -1.65 11.84
C ALA A 113 5.44 -0.15 11.98
N TYR A 114 4.24 0.21 12.42
CA TYR A 114 3.82 1.58 12.67
C TYR A 114 3.33 1.73 14.10
N ALA A 115 4.08 2.49 14.90
CA ALA A 115 3.78 2.83 16.27
C ALA A 115 3.07 4.20 16.31
N GLN A 116 1.77 4.19 16.60
CA GLN A 116 0.97 5.41 16.63
C GLN A 116 1.11 6.15 17.96
N GLN A 117 1.23 7.47 17.91
CA GLN A 117 1.56 8.31 19.07
C GLN A 117 0.47 9.33 19.43
N ALA A 118 -0.60 9.46 18.65
CA ALA A 118 -1.72 10.36 18.92
C ALA A 118 -2.68 9.80 19.99
N CYS A 119 -2.14 9.45 21.16
CA CYS A 119 -2.90 9.06 22.34
C CYS A 119 -2.15 9.46 23.61
N MET A 120 -2.88 10.03 24.57
CA MET A 120 -2.43 10.41 25.91
C MET A 120 -3.15 9.61 27.00
N SER A 121 -4.23 8.91 26.65
CA SER A 121 -4.99 8.04 27.55
C SER A 121 -5.18 6.64 26.98
N LEU A 122 -5.52 5.68 27.84
CA LEU A 122 -5.83 4.32 27.42
C LEU A 122 -7.03 4.29 26.46
N GLN A 123 -8.04 5.13 26.71
CA GLN A 123 -9.23 5.24 25.88
C GLN A 123 -8.88 5.73 24.47
N GLU A 124 -8.03 6.75 24.36
CA GLU A 124 -7.54 7.24 23.06
C GLU A 124 -6.71 6.17 22.35
N ALA A 125 -5.85 5.45 23.08
CA ALA A 125 -5.06 4.37 22.52
C ALA A 125 -5.93 3.24 21.96
N GLN A 126 -7.01 2.89 22.65
CA GLN A 126 -8.01 1.91 22.18
C GLN A 126 -8.80 2.39 20.96
N GLY A 127 -8.96 3.70 20.77
CA GLY A 127 -9.67 4.29 19.64
C GLY A 127 -8.86 4.39 18.35
N LEU A 128 -7.53 4.22 18.42
CA LEU A 128 -6.66 4.15 17.24
C LEU A 128 -6.80 2.80 16.54
N TRP A 129 -6.34 2.70 15.29
CA TRP A 129 -6.42 1.46 14.53
C TRP A 129 -5.31 0.49 14.93
N HIS A 130 -5.62 -0.78 15.18
CA HIS A 130 -4.62 -1.83 15.43
C HIS A 130 -4.87 -3.04 14.56
N GLY A 131 -3.78 -3.74 14.25
CA GLY A 131 -3.82 -5.00 13.50
C GLY A 131 -2.86 -4.98 12.33
N LEU A 132 -3.17 -5.77 11.31
CA LEU A 132 -2.32 -5.92 10.13
C LEU A 132 -3.03 -5.47 8.86
N VAL A 133 -2.30 -4.80 7.98
CA VAL A 133 -2.78 -4.39 6.66
C VAL A 133 -1.95 -5.10 5.62
N LEU A 134 -2.60 -5.87 4.76
CA LEU A 134 -1.96 -6.58 3.66
C LEU A 134 -2.25 -5.81 2.38
N TYR A 135 -1.21 -5.45 1.66
CA TYR A 135 -1.32 -4.77 0.38
C TYR A 135 -0.98 -5.74 -0.74
N PHE A 136 -1.78 -5.70 -1.81
CA PHE A 136 -1.66 -6.59 -2.94
C PHE A 136 -1.41 -5.80 -4.23
N ALA A 137 -0.51 -6.33 -5.05
CA ALA A 137 -0.43 -5.92 -6.44
C ALA A 137 -1.56 -6.60 -7.21
N GLN A 138 -2.33 -5.82 -7.96
CA GLN A 138 -3.24 -6.41 -8.94
C GLN A 138 -2.42 -6.97 -10.10
N PRO A 139 -2.74 -8.17 -10.61
CA PRO A 139 -2.13 -8.65 -11.84
C PRO A 139 -2.38 -7.62 -12.94
N ALA A 140 -1.33 -7.29 -13.69
CA ALA A 140 -1.46 -6.36 -14.82
C ALA A 140 -2.55 -6.92 -15.76
N LYS A 141 -3.70 -6.23 -15.84
CA LYS A 141 -4.66 -6.54 -16.90
C LYS A 141 -3.91 -6.29 -18.19
N ALA A 142 -3.62 -7.35 -18.94
CA ALA A 142 -3.04 -7.23 -20.26
C ALA A 142 -3.92 -6.25 -21.05
N SER A 143 -3.41 -5.04 -21.27
CA SER A 143 -4.04 -4.07 -22.15
C SER A 143 -3.95 -4.64 -23.55
N VAL A 144 -4.93 -5.45 -23.94
CA VAL A 144 -5.14 -5.82 -25.33
C VAL A 144 -5.66 -4.57 -26.02
N SER A 145 -4.73 -3.72 -26.46
CA SER A 145 -5.01 -2.62 -27.37
C SER A 145 -5.45 -3.22 -28.70
N LYS A 146 -6.76 -3.47 -28.82
CA LYS A 146 -7.39 -3.87 -30.08
C LYS A 146 -7.51 -2.63 -30.99
N ILE A 147 -6.88 -2.75 -32.17
CA ILE A 147 -7.28 -2.18 -33.48
C ILE A 147 -6.86 -0.69 -33.67
N SER A 148 -6.15 -0.29 -34.73
CA SER A 148 -6.42 -0.57 -36.15
C SER A 148 -5.14 -0.67 -36.99
N GLN A 149 -4.94 -1.81 -37.66
CA GLN A 149 -4.18 -1.84 -38.91
C GLN A 149 -5.15 -1.45 -40.03
N HIS A 150 -5.07 -0.20 -40.50
CA HIS A 150 -5.60 0.15 -41.82
C HIS A 150 -4.58 -0.36 -42.84
N THR A 151 -4.86 -1.50 -43.45
CA THR A 151 -4.23 -1.93 -44.70
C THR A 151 -4.73 -1.04 -45.82
N GLU A 152 -3.98 0.00 -46.17
CA GLU A 152 -4.13 0.66 -47.47
C GLU A 152 -3.23 -0.07 -48.48
N LYS A 153 -3.88 -0.99 -49.19
CA LYS A 153 -3.42 -1.52 -50.46
C LYS A 153 -3.82 -0.46 -51.51
N SER A 154 -2.85 0.26 -52.09
CA SER A 154 -3.10 1.11 -53.25
C SER A 154 -2.17 0.68 -54.38
N ASP A 155 -2.78 0.13 -55.41
CA ASP A 155 -2.15 -0.35 -56.64
C ASP A 155 -1.65 0.83 -57.50
N SER A 156 -0.56 0.59 -58.22
CA SER A 156 0.09 1.51 -59.15
C SER A 156 -0.64 1.62 -60.49
N ILE A 157 -0.74 2.83 -61.06
CA ILE A 157 -0.89 3.28 -62.48
C ILE A 157 -1.15 4.80 -62.37
N GLY A 158 -0.59 5.79 -63.09
CA GLY A 158 0.39 5.93 -64.16
C GLY A 158 0.44 7.43 -64.55
N THR A 159 1.64 7.93 -64.88
CA THR A 159 1.99 9.09 -65.75
C THR A 159 1.43 10.52 -65.55
N ASP A 160 2.37 11.42 -65.25
CA ASP A 160 2.78 12.63 -66.02
C ASP A 160 1.80 13.82 -66.21
N GLN A 161 2.05 14.94 -65.51
CA GLN A 161 2.59 16.19 -66.09
C GLN A 161 2.71 17.32 -65.02
N ARG A 162 3.80 18.09 -65.12
CA ARG A 162 4.20 19.26 -64.30
C ARG A 162 4.40 20.47 -65.26
N PRO A 163 4.60 21.72 -64.81
CA PRO A 163 3.73 22.71 -64.13
C PRO A 163 3.69 24.07 -64.93
N PRO A 164 3.33 25.27 -64.37
CA PRO A 164 4.28 26.02 -63.52
C PRO A 164 3.70 26.88 -62.36
N LEU A 165 4.51 26.93 -61.29
CA LEU A 165 4.93 28.07 -60.46
C LEU A 165 3.92 29.10 -59.94
N GLN A 166 3.88 29.22 -58.62
CA GLN A 166 4.10 30.52 -57.95
C GLN A 166 4.81 30.30 -56.60
N GLU A 167 6.02 30.84 -56.52
CA GLU A 167 6.82 31.04 -55.31
C GLU A 167 6.26 32.21 -54.48
N THR A 168 6.53 32.18 -53.17
CA THR A 168 7.01 33.25 -52.27
C THR A 168 6.52 32.93 -50.85
N ASP A 169 7.45 32.51 -49.98
CA ASP A 169 8.01 33.30 -48.86
C ASP A 169 7.15 33.06 -47.59
N GLY A 170 7.63 32.69 -46.41
CA GLY A 170 8.94 32.66 -45.80
C GLY A 170 8.70 32.77 -44.27
N LEU A 171 9.56 32.16 -43.48
CA LEU A 171 9.91 32.50 -42.08
C LEU A 171 8.95 32.18 -40.90
N THR A 172 9.35 31.11 -40.19
CA THR A 172 9.69 31.04 -38.74
C THR A 172 8.93 31.83 -37.67
N THR A 173 8.46 31.06 -36.68
CA THR A 173 8.66 31.21 -35.21
C THR A 173 8.59 32.61 -34.60
N GLN A 174 7.61 32.85 -33.70
CA GLN A 174 7.92 33.24 -32.32
C GLN A 174 6.72 33.21 -31.36
N LEU A 175 7.09 32.87 -30.13
CA LEU A 175 6.32 32.87 -28.90
C LEU A 175 6.05 34.30 -28.39
N ALA A 176 5.00 34.36 -27.57
CA ALA A 176 4.84 35.16 -26.37
C ALA A 176 4.10 36.51 -26.42
N GLN A 177 3.24 36.63 -25.39
CA GLN A 177 2.91 37.80 -24.58
C GLN A 177 1.75 38.73 -25.03
N VAL A 178 0.63 38.60 -24.30
CA VAL A 178 0.19 39.53 -23.24
C VAL A 178 -1.02 40.47 -23.43
N LEU A 179 -1.70 40.69 -22.28
CA LEU A 179 -2.64 41.77 -21.89
C LEU A 179 -4.05 41.66 -22.52
N ILE A 180 -5.17 41.85 -21.79
CA ILE A 180 -5.63 43.08 -21.10
C ILE A 180 -6.77 42.68 -20.12
N GLU A 181 -6.66 42.94 -18.81
CA GLU A 181 -7.23 44.05 -17.99
C GLU A 181 -8.73 43.99 -17.66
N GLY A 182 -9.05 44.54 -16.47
CA GLY A 182 -10.38 44.78 -15.90
C GLY A 182 -10.43 44.32 -14.44
N GLN A 183 -9.87 45.03 -13.44
CA GLN A 183 -10.37 46.29 -12.84
C GLN A 183 -11.90 46.25 -12.59
N ASP A 184 -12.46 46.55 -11.42
CA ASP A 184 -11.94 47.16 -10.20
C ASP A 184 -12.97 46.99 -9.06
N SER A 185 -12.51 47.23 -7.83
CA SER A 185 -13.19 47.99 -6.77
C SER A 185 -14.17 47.35 -5.75
N THR A 186 -13.78 47.57 -4.47
CA THR A 186 -14.58 47.99 -3.29
C THR A 186 -15.33 46.91 -2.49
N THR A 187 -15.24 46.75 -1.15
CA THR A 187 -14.77 47.61 -0.04
C THR A 187 -14.44 46.75 1.20
N PHE A 188 -13.33 47.06 1.88
CA PHE A 188 -13.01 46.59 3.24
C PHE A 188 -13.80 47.43 4.27
N LYS A 189 -14.44 46.78 5.24
CA LYS A 189 -14.92 47.46 6.46
C LYS A 189 -14.51 46.65 7.70
N ALA A 190 -13.66 47.26 8.50
CA ALA A 190 -13.34 46.85 9.87
C ALA A 190 -14.12 47.73 10.86
N ALA A 191 -14.59 47.12 11.94
CA ALA A 191 -15.05 47.66 13.23
C ALA A 191 -15.67 46.45 13.97
N ASP A 192 -15.50 46.18 15.25
CA ASP A 192 -14.79 46.74 16.41
C ASP A 192 -14.53 45.54 17.36
#